data_AF-A0A4R4V0P2-F1
#
_entry.id   AF-A0A4R4V0P2-F1
#
_cell.length_a   1.000
_cell.length_b   1.000
_cell.length_c   1.000
_cell.angle_alpha   90.00
_cell.angle_beta   90.00
_cell.angle_gamma   90.00
#
_symmetry.space_group_name_H-M   'P 1'
#
loop_
_entity.id
_entity.type
_entity.pdbx_description
1 polymer ?
#
loop_
_entity_poly.entity_id
_entity_poly.type
_entity_poly.pdbx_seq_one_letter_code
_entity_poly.pdbx_strand_id
1 'polypeptide(L)'
;MTPADVSGALVRAVRDAVAEGELDVSVPDSAVVFCRGAGIYESPVAMKLGVEPAVIARRAGGVARDGFVRIVVPVAAVVDGVLGDSGFGVARVPKGGWSEWPRTFENPGFSVRYAYARACWTGHWAAELGIGRGRFQGVAAEELALVGALGDVPGRAEQAERERDARPLMFCLERVAGAYHDVHERCPAVPKGDEVPGAMHTGRVALAEAVKVALGNGLNVIGEIPRERI
;
A
#
# COMPACT_ATOMS: atom_id res chain seq x y z
N MET A 1 3.41 1.04 13.72
CA MET A 1 2.18 1.39 13.01
C MET A 1 2.45 1.16 11.53
N THR A 2 1.68 0.27 10.93
CA THR A 2 1.66 -0.03 9.50
C THR A 2 0.50 0.71 8.83
N PRO A 3 0.37 0.71 7.49
CA PRO A 3 -0.78 1.30 6.80
C PRO A 3 -2.13 0.75 7.27
N ALA A 4 -2.22 -0.56 7.51
CA ALA A 4 -3.43 -1.23 7.97
C ALA A 4 -3.80 -0.80 9.42
N ASP A 5 -2.81 -0.49 10.25
CA ASP A 5 -3.03 -0.06 11.63
C ASP A 5 -3.63 1.35 11.73
N VAL A 6 -3.49 2.20 10.71
CA VAL A 6 -3.86 3.63 10.79
C VAL A 6 -5.35 3.81 11.11
N SER A 7 -6.22 3.05 10.46
CA SER A 7 -7.68 3.07 10.74
C SER A 7 -7.97 2.67 12.19
N GLY A 8 -7.38 1.56 12.64
CA GLY A 8 -7.53 1.07 14.02
C GLY A 8 -6.99 2.05 15.06
N ALA A 9 -5.87 2.72 14.77
CA ALA A 9 -5.29 3.74 15.64
C ALA A 9 -6.21 4.97 15.79
N LEU A 10 -6.86 5.40 14.70
CA LEU A 10 -7.83 6.50 14.73
C LEU A 10 -9.09 6.12 15.52
N VAL A 11 -9.64 4.92 15.30
CA VAL A 11 -10.80 4.43 16.06
C VAL A 11 -10.46 4.31 17.55
N ARG A 12 -9.27 3.79 17.88
CA ARG A 12 -8.79 3.75 19.26
C ARG A 12 -8.67 5.14 19.87
N ALA A 13 -8.11 6.10 19.15
CA ALA A 13 -8.01 7.48 19.60
C ALA A 13 -9.37 8.12 19.89
N VAL A 14 -10.39 7.84 19.06
CA VAL A 14 -11.77 8.29 19.33
C VAL A 14 -12.32 7.61 20.58
N ARG A 15 -12.17 6.28 20.70
CA ARG A 15 -12.63 5.51 21.87
C ARG A 15 -12.03 6.03 23.18
N ASP A 16 -10.72 6.27 23.17
CA ASP A 16 -9.99 6.76 24.35
C ASP A 16 -10.48 8.17 24.74
N ALA A 17 -10.73 9.05 23.76
CA ALA A 17 -11.27 10.39 24.01
C ALA A 17 -12.71 10.39 24.56
N VAL A 18 -13.55 9.44 24.11
CA VAL A 18 -14.90 9.24 24.66
C VAL A 18 -14.84 8.70 26.09
N ALA A 19 -13.96 7.72 26.35
CA ALA A 19 -13.78 7.16 27.68
C ALA A 19 -13.30 8.19 28.71
N GLU A 20 -12.52 9.18 28.28
CA GLU A 20 -12.03 10.30 29.10
C GLU A 20 -13.03 11.47 29.20
N GLY A 21 -14.20 11.38 28.56
CA GLY A 21 -15.24 12.42 28.60
C GLY A 21 -14.92 13.68 27.80
N GLU A 22 -13.90 13.65 26.94
CA GLU A 22 -13.52 14.78 26.08
C GLU A 22 -14.37 14.87 24.82
N LEU A 23 -14.88 13.74 24.33
CA LEU A 23 -15.79 13.66 23.20
C LEU A 23 -17.10 13.01 23.64
N ASP A 24 -18.22 13.58 23.19
CA ASP A 24 -19.56 13.00 23.35
C ASP A 24 -20.09 12.55 21.98
N VAL A 25 -19.53 11.45 21.47
CA VAL A 25 -19.88 10.87 20.16
C VAL A 25 -19.88 9.35 20.23
N SER A 26 -20.61 8.71 19.30
CA SER A 26 -20.51 7.26 19.12
C SER A 26 -19.16 6.91 18.47
N VAL A 27 -18.48 5.90 19.01
CA VAL A 27 -17.21 5.40 18.46
C VAL A 27 -17.50 4.69 17.13
N PRO A 28 -16.86 5.08 16.01
CA PRO A 28 -17.07 4.43 14.73
C PRO A 28 -16.41 3.05 14.69
N ASP A 29 -16.98 2.11 13.93
CA ASP A 29 -16.40 0.78 13.73
C ASP A 29 -15.08 0.81 12.94
N SER A 30 -14.96 1.78 12.02
CA SER A 30 -13.77 2.00 11.19
C SER A 30 -13.59 3.49 10.87
N ALA A 31 -12.34 3.89 10.61
CA ALA A 31 -12.02 5.22 10.12
C ALA A 31 -11.60 5.15 8.65
N VAL A 32 -12.21 5.97 7.80
CA VAL A 32 -11.76 6.08 6.40
C VAL A 32 -10.38 6.74 6.38
N VAL A 33 -9.43 6.12 5.70
CA VAL A 33 -8.06 6.62 5.56
C VAL A 33 -7.73 6.75 4.07
N PHE A 34 -7.17 7.90 3.69
CA PHE A 34 -6.67 8.17 2.35
C PHE A 34 -5.14 8.25 2.38
N CYS A 35 -4.47 7.54 1.46
CA CYS A 35 -3.05 7.74 1.24
C CYS A 35 -2.83 8.98 0.36
N ARG A 36 -2.01 9.93 0.82
CA ARG A 36 -1.67 11.18 0.10
C ARG A 36 -0.24 11.21 -0.45
N GLY A 37 0.51 10.14 -0.25
CA GLY A 37 1.91 10.03 -0.62
C GLY A 37 2.62 9.00 0.24
N ALA A 38 3.92 8.82 0.01
CA ALA A 38 4.72 7.83 0.73
C ALA A 38 4.60 7.99 2.26
N GLY A 39 3.85 7.09 2.90
CA GLY A 39 3.64 7.10 4.35
C GLY A 39 2.78 8.24 4.90
N ILE A 40 2.07 9.01 4.06
CA ILE A 40 1.21 10.10 4.50
C ILE A 40 -0.24 9.67 4.40
N TYR A 41 -0.92 9.61 5.56
CA TYR A 41 -2.30 9.18 5.67
C TYR A 41 -3.16 10.30 6.22
N GLU A 42 -4.34 10.49 5.64
CA GLU A 42 -5.32 11.48 6.09
C GLU A 42 -6.69 10.84 6.32
N SER A 43 -7.35 11.25 7.40
CA SER A 43 -8.70 10.81 7.72
C SER A 43 -9.63 11.98 8.02
N PRO A 44 -10.84 11.99 7.43
CA PRO A 44 -11.89 12.95 7.77
C PRO A 44 -12.69 12.52 9.00
N VAL A 45 -12.19 11.58 9.81
CA VAL A 45 -12.92 11.00 10.95
C VAL A 45 -13.46 12.08 11.89
N ALA A 46 -12.67 13.12 12.18
CA ALA A 46 -13.10 14.23 13.02
C ALA A 46 -14.28 15.00 12.42
N MET A 47 -14.22 15.31 11.12
CA MET A 47 -15.29 16.01 10.41
C MET A 47 -16.58 15.19 10.39
N LYS A 48 -16.47 13.88 10.14
CA LYS A 48 -17.62 12.96 10.12
C LYS A 48 -18.31 12.86 11.47
N LEU A 49 -17.54 12.97 12.55
CA LEU A 49 -18.04 12.94 13.93
C LEU A 49 -18.45 14.33 14.44
N GLY A 50 -18.15 15.41 13.72
CA GLY A 50 -18.41 16.78 14.16
C GLY A 50 -17.54 17.21 15.36
N VAL A 51 -16.32 16.68 15.48
CA VAL A 51 -15.42 16.93 16.61
C VAL A 51 -14.14 17.62 16.20
N GLU A 52 -13.43 18.18 17.18
CA GLU A 52 -12.17 18.87 16.96
C GLU A 52 -11.05 17.87 16.57
N PRO A 53 -10.44 17.98 15.37
CA PRO A 53 -9.45 17.01 14.88
C PRO A 53 -8.21 16.90 15.77
N ALA A 54 -7.83 17.97 16.49
CA ALA A 54 -6.68 17.96 17.38
C ALA A 54 -6.83 16.94 18.53
N VAL A 55 -8.07 16.64 18.96
CA VAL A 55 -8.38 15.69 20.03
C VAL A 55 -8.01 14.26 19.63
N ILE A 56 -8.33 13.89 18.39
CA ILE A 56 -8.03 12.58 17.83
C ILE A 56 -6.56 12.51 17.42
N ALA A 57 -6.06 13.55 16.74
CA ALA A 57 -4.71 13.60 16.19
C ALA A 57 -3.63 13.34 17.25
N ARG A 58 -3.69 14.04 18.39
CA ARG A 58 -2.68 13.89 19.45
C ARG A 58 -2.63 12.48 20.05
N ARG A 59 -3.78 11.79 20.14
CA ARG A 59 -3.87 10.41 20.65
C ARG A 59 -3.41 9.38 19.62
N ALA A 60 -3.67 9.63 18.35
CA ALA A 60 -3.26 8.77 17.25
C ALA A 60 -1.78 8.95 16.84
N GLY A 61 -1.04 9.90 17.46
CA GLY A 61 0.33 10.23 17.07
C GLY A 61 0.42 10.99 15.74
N GLY A 62 -0.62 11.75 15.40
CA GLY A 62 -0.73 12.55 14.19
C GLY A 62 -0.88 14.05 14.46
N VAL A 63 -1.21 14.80 13.41
CA VAL A 63 -1.46 16.24 13.43
C VAL A 63 -2.81 16.57 12.81
N ALA A 64 -3.50 17.59 13.34
CA ALA A 64 -4.70 18.12 12.72
C ALA A 64 -4.32 19.10 11.59
N ARG A 65 -4.95 18.98 10.43
CA ARG A 65 -4.75 19.89 9.30
C ARG A 65 -5.99 19.98 8.44
N ASP A 66 -6.50 21.20 8.22
CA ASP A 66 -7.63 21.47 7.32
C ASP A 66 -8.87 20.61 7.62
N GLY A 67 -9.12 20.29 8.91
CA GLY A 67 -10.21 19.41 9.36
C GLY A 67 -9.88 17.91 9.37
N PHE A 68 -8.77 17.50 8.76
CA PHE A 68 -8.31 16.10 8.72
C PHE A 68 -7.36 15.78 9.87
N VAL A 69 -7.35 14.50 10.25
CA VAL A 69 -6.26 13.92 11.05
C VAL A 69 -5.23 13.33 10.10
N ARG A 70 -4.01 13.88 10.12
CA ARG A 70 -2.88 13.40 9.32
C ARG A 70 -1.94 12.57 10.18
N ILE A 71 -1.61 11.38 9.72
CA ILE A 71 -0.66 10.45 10.34
C ILE A 71 0.49 10.20 9.37
N VAL A 72 1.71 10.25 9.89
CA VAL A 72 2.93 9.96 9.11
C VAL A 72 3.50 8.63 9.59
N VAL A 73 3.61 7.68 8.66
CA VAL A 73 4.24 6.39 8.86
C VAL A 73 5.58 6.40 8.11
N PRO A 74 6.70 6.00 8.75
CA PRO A 74 7.98 5.89 8.04
C PRO A 74 7.86 4.99 6.80
N VAL A 75 8.45 5.39 5.68
CA VAL A 75 8.36 4.63 4.42
C VAL A 75 8.84 3.18 4.54
N ALA A 76 9.86 2.94 5.37
CA ALA A 76 10.31 1.59 5.72
C ALA A 76 9.20 0.77 6.41
N ALA A 77 8.48 1.38 7.35
CA ALA A 77 7.38 0.73 8.06
C ALA A 77 6.15 0.46 7.18
N VAL A 78 5.98 1.21 6.08
CA VAL A 78 4.98 0.89 5.05
C VAL A 78 5.37 -0.43 4.37
N VAL A 79 6.61 -0.55 3.89
CA VAL A 79 7.10 -1.78 3.24
C VAL A 79 7.09 -2.97 4.21
N ASP A 80 7.60 -2.79 5.43
CA ASP A 80 7.58 -3.82 6.47
C ASP A 80 6.15 -4.23 6.82
N GLY A 81 5.20 -3.28 6.81
CA GLY A 81 3.79 -3.55 7.03
C GLY A 81 3.16 -4.40 5.95
N VAL A 82 3.50 -4.16 4.67
CA VAL A 82 3.06 -5.02 3.56
C VAL A 82 3.63 -6.43 3.70
N LEU A 83 4.93 -6.54 4.03
CA LEU A 83 5.61 -7.83 4.15
C LEU A 83 5.18 -8.63 5.38
N GLY A 84 4.77 -7.95 6.45
CA GLY A 84 4.32 -8.55 7.71
C GLY A 84 2.85 -8.98 7.72
N ASP A 85 2.06 -8.54 6.73
CA ASP A 85 0.64 -8.82 6.64
C ASP A 85 0.32 -9.70 5.43
N SER A 86 0.16 -11.01 5.67
CA SER A 86 -0.26 -11.95 4.61
C SER A 86 -1.66 -11.63 4.04
N GLY A 87 -2.49 -10.92 4.80
CA GLY A 87 -3.82 -10.45 4.41
C GLY A 87 -3.84 -9.02 3.86
N PHE A 88 -2.68 -8.45 3.51
CA PHE A 88 -2.58 -7.07 3.07
C PHE A 88 -3.51 -6.78 1.88
N GLY A 89 -4.45 -5.84 2.07
CA GLY A 89 -5.41 -5.44 1.03
C GLY A 89 -6.51 -6.46 0.73
N VAL A 90 -6.70 -7.47 1.57
CA VAL A 90 -7.79 -8.46 1.41
C VAL A 90 -9.10 -7.88 1.95
N ALA A 91 -10.12 -7.85 1.09
CA ALA A 91 -11.47 -7.36 1.40
C ALA A 91 -12.52 -8.17 0.61
N ARG A 92 -13.81 -8.08 0.97
CA ARG A 92 -14.89 -8.77 0.24
C ARG A 92 -15.36 -7.96 -0.96
N VAL A 93 -14.58 -8.02 -2.03
CA VAL A 93 -14.83 -7.29 -3.28
C VAL A 93 -15.58 -8.21 -4.27
N PRO A 94 -16.55 -7.72 -5.06
CA PRO A 94 -17.11 -8.50 -6.17
C PRO A 94 -16.04 -8.86 -7.20
N LYS A 95 -16.31 -9.88 -8.02
CA LYS A 95 -15.40 -10.24 -9.11
C LYS A 95 -15.23 -9.07 -10.09
N GLY A 96 -13.99 -8.82 -10.47
CA GLY A 96 -13.59 -7.86 -11.49
C GLY A 96 -12.52 -8.47 -12.39
N GLY A 97 -12.05 -7.70 -13.36
CA GLY A 97 -10.98 -8.14 -14.24
C GLY A 97 -10.84 -7.25 -15.46
N TRP A 98 -9.73 -7.44 -16.16
CA TRP A 98 -9.41 -6.73 -17.39
C TRP A 98 -9.51 -7.67 -18.59
N SER A 99 -9.47 -7.08 -19.79
CA SER A 99 -9.25 -7.87 -21.00
C SER A 99 -7.91 -8.61 -20.93
N GLU A 100 -7.87 -9.85 -21.42
CA GLU A 100 -6.62 -10.60 -21.59
C GLU A 100 -5.74 -9.99 -22.70
N TRP A 101 -6.37 -9.48 -23.76
CA TRP A 101 -5.70 -8.98 -24.97
C TRP A 101 -6.00 -7.49 -25.22
N PRO A 102 -5.08 -6.75 -25.86
CA PRO A 102 -3.74 -7.19 -26.28
C PRO A 102 -2.76 -7.32 -25.10
N ARG A 103 -1.69 -8.10 -25.28
CA ARG A 103 -0.60 -8.22 -24.29
C ARG A 103 0.43 -7.11 -24.47
N THR A 104 0.00 -5.87 -24.21
CA THR A 104 0.82 -4.66 -24.29
C THR A 104 0.69 -3.84 -23.01
N PHE A 105 1.64 -2.97 -22.72
CA PHE A 105 1.58 -2.10 -21.54
C PHE A 105 0.40 -1.10 -21.55
N GLU A 106 -0.18 -0.83 -22.72
CA GLU A 106 -1.41 -0.03 -22.85
C GLU A 106 -2.65 -0.77 -22.31
N ASN A 107 -2.61 -2.10 -22.22
CA ASN A 107 -3.63 -2.88 -21.53
C ASN A 107 -3.34 -2.90 -20.02
N PRO A 108 -4.19 -2.30 -19.17
CA PRO A 108 -3.94 -2.25 -17.72
C PRO A 108 -3.87 -3.65 -17.09
N GLY A 109 -4.66 -4.60 -17.57
CA GLY A 109 -4.63 -5.98 -17.07
C GLY A 109 -3.31 -6.69 -17.35
N PHE A 110 -2.76 -6.50 -18.56
CA PHE A 110 -1.44 -7.03 -18.89
C PHE A 110 -0.36 -6.35 -18.05
N SER A 111 -0.40 -5.02 -17.91
CA SER A 111 0.53 -4.24 -17.09
C SER A 111 0.57 -4.76 -15.64
N VAL A 112 -0.60 -4.91 -15.01
CA VAL A 112 -0.73 -5.43 -13.63
C VAL A 112 -0.18 -6.85 -13.49
N ARG A 113 -0.59 -7.77 -14.38
CA ARG A 113 -0.12 -9.16 -14.34
C ARG A 113 1.39 -9.22 -14.55
N TYR A 114 1.93 -8.42 -15.48
CA TYR A 114 3.35 -8.35 -15.78
C TYR A 114 4.18 -7.76 -14.64
N ALA A 115 3.67 -6.75 -13.93
CA ALA A 115 4.29 -6.24 -12.71
C ALA A 115 4.40 -7.33 -11.64
N TYR A 116 3.35 -8.14 -11.43
CA TYR A 116 3.38 -9.27 -10.49
C TYR A 116 4.46 -10.31 -10.87
N ALA A 117 4.47 -10.77 -12.12
CA ALA A 117 5.47 -11.75 -12.56
C ALA A 117 6.89 -11.20 -12.43
N ARG A 118 7.11 -9.96 -12.87
CA ARG A 118 8.40 -9.26 -12.75
C ARG A 118 8.84 -9.14 -11.29
N ALA A 119 7.92 -8.86 -10.36
CA ALA A 119 8.22 -8.83 -8.93
C ALA A 119 8.67 -10.21 -8.39
N CYS A 120 8.05 -11.29 -8.85
CA CYS A 120 8.46 -12.65 -8.52
C CYS A 120 9.88 -12.94 -9.04
N TRP A 121 10.12 -12.67 -10.33
CA TRP A 121 11.42 -12.89 -10.97
C TRP A 121 12.56 -12.02 -10.40
N THR A 122 12.29 -10.77 -10.03
CA THR A 122 13.25 -9.94 -9.31
C THR A 122 13.73 -10.62 -8.03
N GLY A 123 12.81 -11.24 -7.27
CA GLY A 123 13.17 -12.01 -6.08
C GLY A 123 14.03 -13.23 -6.38
N HIS A 124 13.71 -13.95 -7.47
CA HIS A 124 14.52 -15.10 -7.93
C HIS A 124 15.94 -14.68 -8.32
N TRP A 125 16.10 -13.65 -9.16
CA TRP A 125 17.42 -13.17 -9.58
C TRP A 125 18.24 -12.61 -8.41
N ALA A 126 17.59 -11.90 -7.49
CA ALA A 126 18.26 -11.44 -6.28
C ALA A 126 18.80 -12.61 -5.45
N ALA A 127 18.01 -13.68 -5.29
CA ALA A 127 18.43 -14.88 -4.57
C ALA A 127 19.61 -15.59 -5.25
N GLU A 128 19.61 -15.69 -6.60
CA GLU A 128 20.71 -16.26 -7.38
C GLU A 128 22.03 -15.48 -7.18
N LEU A 129 21.95 -14.17 -6.96
CA LEU A 129 23.09 -13.32 -6.64
C LEU A 129 23.41 -13.23 -5.13
N GLY A 130 22.71 -13.99 -4.28
CA GLY A 130 22.91 -13.96 -2.83
C GLY A 130 22.40 -12.69 -2.15
N ILE A 131 21.50 -11.93 -2.79
CA ILE A 131 20.94 -10.69 -2.29
C ILE A 131 19.60 -11.00 -1.59
N GLY A 132 19.63 -10.95 -0.26
CA GLY A 132 18.42 -11.09 0.56
C GLY A 132 17.61 -9.80 0.68
N ARG A 133 16.44 -9.92 1.32
CA ARG A 133 15.67 -8.75 1.78
C ARG A 133 16.45 -7.98 2.84
N GLY A 134 16.42 -6.66 2.71
CA GLY A 134 16.93 -5.73 3.71
C GLY A 134 15.91 -4.65 4.03
N ARG A 135 16.26 -3.77 4.96
CA ARG A 135 15.41 -2.64 5.33
C ARG A 135 15.30 -1.67 4.15
N PHE A 136 14.08 -1.32 3.78
CA PHE A 136 13.88 -0.30 2.75
C PHE A 136 14.32 1.09 3.25
N GLN A 137 15.22 1.73 2.49
CA GLN A 137 15.77 3.06 2.78
C GLN A 137 15.67 3.99 1.55
N GLY A 138 14.85 3.61 0.57
CA GLY A 138 14.76 4.34 -0.69
C GLY A 138 14.24 5.76 -0.51
N VAL A 139 14.89 6.68 -1.22
CA VAL A 139 14.58 8.11 -1.22
C VAL A 139 14.35 8.64 -2.63
N ALA A 140 14.52 7.79 -3.65
CA ALA A 140 14.24 8.19 -5.03
C ALA A 140 12.74 8.46 -5.21
N ALA A 141 12.42 9.42 -6.07
CA ALA A 141 11.04 9.86 -6.29
C ALA A 141 10.15 8.69 -6.73
N GLU A 142 10.65 7.82 -7.60
CA GLU A 142 9.96 6.63 -8.09
C GLU A 142 9.70 5.61 -6.98
N GLU A 143 10.70 5.37 -6.10
CA GLU A 143 10.55 4.46 -4.96
C GLU A 143 9.51 4.99 -3.97
N LEU A 144 9.51 6.29 -3.70
CA LEU A 144 8.51 6.95 -2.84
C LEU A 144 7.11 6.91 -3.47
N ALA A 145 7.00 7.12 -4.78
CA ALA A 145 5.73 7.01 -5.50
C ALA A 145 5.14 5.58 -5.37
N LEU A 146 5.98 4.55 -5.50
CA LEU A 146 5.57 3.16 -5.30
C LEU A 146 5.14 2.89 -3.85
N VAL A 147 5.87 3.37 -2.85
CA VAL A 147 5.48 3.23 -1.44
C VAL A 147 4.13 3.91 -1.18
N GLY A 148 3.88 5.08 -1.78
CA GLY A 148 2.59 5.76 -1.71
C GLY A 148 1.46 4.94 -2.36
N ALA A 149 1.71 4.34 -3.52
CA ALA A 149 0.74 3.47 -4.19
C ALA A 149 0.42 2.21 -3.37
N LEU A 150 1.44 1.54 -2.83
CA LEU A 150 1.29 0.39 -1.93
C LEU A 150 0.47 0.77 -0.69
N GLY A 151 0.78 1.92 -0.08
CA GLY A 151 0.06 2.40 1.10
C GLY A 151 -1.43 2.68 0.87
N ASP A 152 -1.88 2.90 -0.36
CA ASP A 152 -3.30 3.16 -0.69
C ASP A 152 -4.12 1.86 -0.80
N VAL A 153 -3.48 0.71 -1.01
CA VAL A 153 -4.14 -0.57 -1.33
C VAL A 153 -5.18 -0.98 -0.29
N PRO A 154 -4.92 -0.97 1.04
CA PRO A 154 -5.92 -1.39 2.03
C PRO A 154 -7.17 -0.50 2.01
N GLY A 155 -6.99 0.82 1.95
CA GLY A 155 -8.10 1.77 1.90
C GLY A 155 -8.94 1.62 0.63
N ARG A 156 -8.32 1.28 -0.50
CA ARG A 156 -9.01 1.03 -1.78
C ARG A 156 -9.74 -0.31 -1.80
N ALA A 157 -9.19 -1.34 -1.15
CA ALA A 157 -9.87 -2.62 -0.96
C ALA A 157 -11.13 -2.46 -0.08
N GLU A 158 -11.01 -1.75 1.04
CA GLU A 158 -12.16 -1.41 1.90
C GLU A 158 -13.20 -0.57 1.15
N GLN A 159 -12.75 0.40 0.34
CA GLN A 159 -13.64 1.20 -0.50
C GLN A 159 -14.42 0.30 -1.47
N ALA A 160 -13.74 -0.59 -2.17
CA ALA A 160 -14.32 -1.52 -3.12
C ALA A 160 -15.35 -2.46 -2.47
N GLU A 161 -15.09 -2.94 -1.25
CA GLU A 161 -16.04 -3.73 -0.47
C GLU A 161 -17.29 -2.93 -0.10
N ARG A 162 -17.13 -1.72 0.47
CA ARG A 162 -18.27 -0.86 0.85
C ARG A 162 -19.13 -0.47 -0.35
N GLU A 163 -18.49 -0.12 -1.47
CA GLU A 163 -19.16 0.32 -2.69
C GLU A 163 -19.69 -0.85 -3.52
N ARG A 164 -19.33 -2.09 -3.16
CA ARG A 164 -19.68 -3.31 -3.91
C ARG A 164 -19.27 -3.18 -5.38
N ASP A 165 -18.07 -2.65 -5.60
CA ASP A 165 -17.50 -2.33 -6.90
C ASP A 165 -16.00 -2.62 -6.88
N ALA A 166 -15.49 -3.43 -7.81
CA ALA A 166 -14.08 -3.78 -7.87
C ALA A 166 -13.19 -2.65 -8.41
N ARG A 167 -13.77 -1.67 -9.11
CA ARG A 167 -13.02 -0.61 -9.82
C ARG A 167 -12.05 0.19 -8.94
N PRO A 168 -12.40 0.62 -7.71
CA PRO A 168 -11.46 1.34 -6.85
C PRO A 168 -10.18 0.56 -6.56
N LEU A 169 -10.29 -0.75 -6.31
CA LEU A 169 -9.15 -1.62 -6.10
C LEU A 169 -8.39 -1.86 -7.41
N MET A 170 -9.09 -2.15 -8.51
CA MET A 170 -8.47 -2.35 -9.83
C MET A 170 -7.60 -1.16 -10.23
N PHE A 171 -8.11 0.07 -10.16
CA PHE A 171 -7.32 1.27 -10.46
C PHE A 171 -6.14 1.47 -9.51
N CYS A 172 -6.26 1.02 -8.25
CA CYS A 172 -5.13 1.05 -7.32
C CYS A 172 -4.03 0.06 -7.73
N LEU A 173 -4.40 -1.16 -8.16
CA LEU A 173 -3.45 -2.16 -8.66
C LEU A 173 -2.75 -1.68 -9.94
N GLU A 174 -3.48 -1.02 -10.85
CA GLU A 174 -2.89 -0.36 -12.02
C GLU A 174 -1.85 0.69 -11.64
N ARG A 175 -2.12 1.52 -10.62
CA ARG A 175 -1.15 2.51 -10.11
C ARG A 175 0.07 1.85 -9.47
N VAL A 176 -0.11 0.77 -8.71
CA VAL A 176 1.01 0.00 -8.12
C VAL A 176 1.87 -0.59 -9.23
N ALA A 177 1.25 -1.18 -10.26
CA ALA A 177 1.96 -1.75 -11.39
C ALA A 177 2.77 -0.71 -12.16
N GLY A 178 2.14 0.42 -12.53
CA GLY A 178 2.82 1.54 -13.19
C GLY A 178 4.02 2.03 -12.40
N ALA A 179 3.85 2.32 -11.10
CA ALA A 179 4.94 2.78 -10.25
C ALA A 179 6.05 1.72 -10.09
N TYR A 180 5.71 0.43 -10.05
CA TYR A 180 6.71 -0.63 -10.00
C TYR A 180 7.47 -0.78 -11.32
N HIS A 181 6.85 -0.56 -12.47
CA HIS A 181 7.55 -0.51 -13.74
C HIS A 181 8.60 0.60 -13.74
N ASP A 182 8.24 1.80 -13.28
CA ASP A 182 9.19 2.93 -13.16
C ASP A 182 10.37 2.61 -12.22
N VAL A 183 10.07 2.03 -11.05
CA VAL A 183 11.10 1.58 -10.10
C VAL A 183 12.00 0.52 -10.71
N HIS A 184 11.45 -0.47 -11.43
CA HIS A 184 12.27 -1.53 -12.03
C HIS A 184 13.25 -1.00 -13.08
N GLU A 185 12.82 -0.03 -13.90
CA GLU A 185 13.66 0.56 -14.94
C GLU A 185 14.73 1.49 -14.34
N ARG A 186 14.36 2.33 -13.38
CA ARG A 186 15.20 3.44 -12.89
C ARG A 186 15.94 3.15 -11.59
N CYS A 187 15.42 2.23 -10.79
CA CYS A 187 15.91 1.83 -9.48
C CYS A 187 16.02 0.30 -9.40
N PRO A 188 16.86 -0.34 -10.24
CA PRO A 188 16.92 -1.79 -10.31
C PRO A 188 17.32 -2.39 -8.95
N ALA A 189 16.61 -3.45 -8.55
CA ALA A 189 16.89 -4.17 -7.31
C ALA A 189 18.14 -5.04 -7.42
N VAL A 190 18.42 -5.55 -8.61
CA VAL A 190 19.56 -6.42 -8.93
C VAL A 190 20.69 -5.55 -9.50
N PRO A 191 21.95 -5.72 -9.06
CA PRO A 191 23.10 -4.97 -9.56
C PRO A 191 23.35 -5.24 -11.04
N LYS A 192 23.94 -4.28 -11.75
CA LYS A 192 24.28 -4.39 -13.17
C LYS A 192 25.79 -4.40 -13.40
N GLY A 193 26.28 -5.34 -14.22
CA GLY A 193 27.70 -5.45 -14.54
C GLY A 193 28.55 -5.73 -13.29
N ASP A 194 29.56 -4.91 -13.06
CA ASP A 194 30.50 -5.03 -11.93
C ASP A 194 30.01 -4.30 -10.65
N GLU A 195 28.76 -3.84 -10.61
CA GLU A 195 28.19 -3.19 -9.43
C GLU A 195 28.17 -4.13 -8.21
N VAL A 196 28.69 -3.65 -7.08
CA VAL A 196 28.74 -4.42 -5.84
C VAL A 196 27.38 -4.36 -5.13
N PRO A 197 26.75 -5.51 -4.79
CA PRO A 197 25.53 -5.53 -3.99
C PRO A 197 25.68 -4.77 -2.67
N GLY A 198 24.61 -4.11 -2.24
CA GLY A 198 24.60 -3.28 -1.04
C GLY A 198 23.21 -3.05 -0.48
N ALA A 199 23.10 -2.23 0.57
CA ALA A 199 21.86 -1.99 1.31
C ALA A 199 20.71 -1.53 0.40
N MET A 200 21.00 -0.69 -0.60
CA MET A 200 20.03 -0.24 -1.59
C MET A 200 19.38 -1.41 -2.36
N HIS A 201 20.19 -2.37 -2.82
CA HIS A 201 19.70 -3.57 -3.50
C HIS A 201 18.81 -4.41 -2.58
N THR A 202 19.27 -4.68 -1.36
CA THR A 202 18.48 -5.46 -0.39
C THR A 202 17.14 -4.79 -0.02
N GLY A 203 17.11 -3.46 0.07
CA GLY A 203 15.88 -2.69 0.31
C GLY A 203 14.94 -2.70 -0.90
N ARG A 204 15.46 -2.63 -2.12
CA ARG A 204 14.66 -2.74 -3.36
C ARG A 204 14.13 -4.14 -3.59
N VAL A 205 14.85 -5.18 -3.15
CA VAL A 205 14.34 -6.55 -3.12
C VAL A 205 13.14 -6.65 -2.16
N ALA A 206 13.23 -6.04 -0.96
CA ALA A 206 12.08 -5.96 -0.05
C ALA A 206 10.89 -5.20 -0.67
N LEU A 207 11.15 -4.12 -1.40
CA LEU A 207 10.11 -3.37 -2.11
C LEU A 207 9.46 -4.20 -3.23
N ALA A 208 10.23 -4.95 -4.02
CA ALA A 208 9.70 -5.86 -5.03
C ALA A 208 8.86 -6.98 -4.40
N GLU A 209 9.28 -7.52 -3.26
CA GLU A 209 8.50 -8.52 -2.53
C GLU A 209 7.18 -7.94 -1.98
N ALA A 210 7.18 -6.69 -1.52
CA ALA A 210 5.96 -6.00 -1.12
C ALA A 210 4.99 -5.82 -2.30
N VAL A 211 5.50 -5.50 -3.49
CA VAL A 211 4.69 -5.45 -4.73
C VAL A 211 4.10 -6.82 -5.05
N LYS A 212 4.89 -7.89 -4.95
CA LYS A 212 4.41 -9.26 -5.14
C LYS A 212 3.22 -9.58 -4.21
N VAL A 213 3.34 -9.24 -2.92
CA VAL A 213 2.26 -9.44 -1.93
C VAL A 213 1.02 -8.63 -2.32
N ALA A 214 1.17 -7.32 -2.54
CA ALA A 214 0.05 -6.43 -2.82
C ALA A 214 -0.69 -6.81 -4.12
N LEU A 215 0.03 -7.05 -5.21
CA LEU A 215 -0.57 -7.44 -6.49
C LEU A 215 -1.13 -8.86 -6.44
N GLY A 216 -0.44 -9.80 -5.79
CA GLY A 216 -0.91 -11.17 -5.64
C GLY A 216 -2.23 -11.24 -4.87
N ASN A 217 -2.32 -10.54 -3.73
CA ASN A 217 -3.55 -10.43 -2.96
C ASN A 217 -4.65 -9.72 -3.74
N GLY A 218 -4.34 -8.57 -4.34
CA GLY A 218 -5.32 -7.79 -5.11
C GLY A 218 -5.92 -8.55 -6.28
N LEU A 219 -5.10 -9.27 -7.05
CA LEU A 219 -5.55 -10.14 -8.15
C LEU A 219 -6.47 -11.26 -7.64
N ASN A 220 -6.10 -11.94 -6.54
CA ASN A 220 -6.96 -12.96 -5.92
C ASN A 220 -8.30 -12.39 -5.44
N VAL A 221 -8.29 -11.20 -4.82
CA VAL A 221 -9.48 -10.51 -4.31
C VAL A 221 -10.50 -10.22 -5.41
N ILE A 222 -10.05 -9.79 -6.59
CA ILE A 222 -10.95 -9.54 -7.73
C ILE A 222 -11.32 -10.83 -8.50
N GLY A 223 -10.77 -11.98 -8.10
CA GLY A 223 -11.08 -13.28 -8.69
C GLY A 223 -10.18 -13.69 -9.87
N GLU A 224 -9.06 -13.02 -10.09
CA GLU A 224 -7.99 -13.49 -10.98
C GLU A 224 -7.04 -14.44 -10.24
N ILE A 225 -6.28 -15.23 -11.00
CA ILE A 225 -5.25 -16.13 -10.47
C ILE A 225 -3.89 -15.52 -10.86
N PRO A 226 -3.08 -15.03 -9.89
CA PRO A 226 -1.74 -14.52 -10.18
C PRO A 226 -0.87 -15.59 -10.82
N ARG A 227 -0.09 -15.19 -11.84
CA ARG A 227 0.83 -16.08 -12.55
C ARG A 227 2.19 -15.45 -12.68
N GLU A 228 3.23 -16.22 -12.41
CA GLU A 228 4.63 -15.80 -12.54
C GLU A 228 5.15 -15.91 -13.99
N ARG A 229 4.31 -16.44 -14.89
CA ARG A 229 4.58 -16.64 -16.31
C ARG A 229 3.36 -16.20 -17.12
N ILE A 230 3.57 -15.31 -18.08
CA ILE A 230 2.54 -14.61 -18.85
C ILE A 230 3.02 -14.35 -20.27
#